data_AF-A0A4W3I6Y0-F1
#
_entry.id   AF-A0A4W3I6Y0-F1
#
_cell.length_a   1.000
_cell.length_b   1.000
_cell.length_c   1.000
_cell.angle_alpha   90.00
_cell.angle_beta   90.00
_cell.angle_gamma   90.00
#
_symmetry.space_group_name_H-M   'P 1'
#
loop_
_entity.id
_entity.type
_entity.pdbx_description
1 polymer ?
#
loop_
_entity_poly.entity_id
_entity_poly.type
_entity_poly.pdbx_seq_one_letter_code
_entity_poly.pdbx_strand_id
1 'polypeptide(L)'
;EPQKEYAEKVLGEKCRLSFAHQKMAILFPHKYDLNLSPFLKRNSGLTGNVFKYHPPFGFKKHNLTFSELIGLLPKVSLSEELERKPCKRCVILGSGGILRGLGLGPYLNTFDVVIRLNSAPIHGFTQDVGNKTTIRMSYPEGTPKSLHDYDPHMLFVAVMYKGVDFSWLKAMVKKEEVPFFDSLWFWKAVPRKLPIEPEQFRILNPEIIRETAIDLLQLPEPRWKLWRWDQNIPTLGVSAVVLATHLCDEVSLAGFGYNLGEPDTPLHYYENVRMEAMKAQTMHNVETERKFLAGLVEKGVVTDLSGGIHCKFCKSKS
;
A
#
# COMPACT_ATOMS: atom_id res chain seq x y z
N GLU A 1 21.79 -9.70 15.87
CA GLU A 1 20.57 -8.95 16.26
C GLU A 1 19.37 -9.74 15.75
N PRO A 2 18.38 -10.04 16.61
CA PRO A 2 17.40 -11.09 16.33
C PRO A 2 16.51 -10.81 15.11
N GLN A 3 16.23 -9.55 14.80
CA GLN A 3 15.46 -9.17 13.60
C GLN A 3 16.24 -9.45 12.31
N LYS A 4 17.55 -9.12 12.28
CA LYS A 4 18.42 -9.35 11.11
C LYS A 4 18.54 -10.84 10.82
N GLU A 5 18.87 -11.62 11.85
CA GLU A 5 18.96 -13.10 11.76
C GLU A 5 17.62 -13.71 11.33
N TYR A 6 16.49 -13.16 11.80
CA TYR A 6 15.17 -13.62 11.36
C TYR A 6 14.88 -13.29 9.89
N ALA A 7 15.22 -12.09 9.43
CA ALA A 7 15.06 -11.71 8.02
C ALA A 7 15.92 -12.58 7.10
N GLU A 8 17.16 -12.83 7.50
CA GLU A 8 18.10 -13.76 6.86
C GLU A 8 17.50 -15.16 6.70
N LYS A 9 16.92 -15.70 7.78
CA LYS A 9 16.23 -16.99 7.77
C LYS A 9 15.05 -17.01 6.80
N VAL A 10 14.17 -16.01 6.87
CA VAL A 10 12.98 -15.92 6.00
C VAL A 10 13.36 -15.87 4.52
N LEU A 11 14.43 -15.14 4.19
CA LEU A 11 14.95 -15.05 2.82
C LEU A 11 15.60 -16.36 2.35
N GLY A 12 16.17 -17.14 3.27
CA GLY A 12 16.77 -18.45 2.99
C GLY A 12 15.77 -19.60 2.82
N GLU A 13 14.51 -19.42 3.25
CA GLU A 13 13.47 -20.45 3.11
C GLU A 13 13.07 -20.67 1.66
N LYS A 14 12.71 -21.91 1.29
CA LYS A 14 12.27 -22.23 -0.07
C LYS A 14 10.97 -21.47 -0.41
N CYS A 15 10.96 -20.79 -1.55
CA CYS A 15 9.80 -20.04 -2.04
C CYS A 15 8.65 -21.01 -2.38
N ARG A 16 7.45 -20.78 -1.82
CA ARG A 16 6.26 -21.59 -2.09
C ARG A 16 5.36 -20.87 -3.08
N LEU A 17 5.11 -21.49 -4.23
CA LEU A 17 4.32 -20.91 -5.31
C LEU A 17 2.86 -20.65 -4.87
N SER A 18 2.34 -19.48 -5.22
CA SER A 18 1.00 -18.98 -4.90
C SER A 18 0.64 -19.06 -3.41
N PHE A 19 1.61 -19.13 -2.51
CA PHE A 19 1.35 -19.53 -1.13
C PHE A 19 0.47 -18.52 -0.40
N ALA A 20 0.83 -17.24 -0.42
CA ALA A 20 0.04 -16.17 0.20
C ALA A 20 -1.38 -16.12 -0.40
N HIS A 21 -1.48 -16.22 -1.73
CA HIS A 21 -2.75 -16.20 -2.46
C HIS A 21 -3.68 -17.36 -2.07
N GLN A 22 -3.17 -18.60 -2.04
CA GLN A 22 -3.94 -19.78 -1.64
C GLN A 22 -4.33 -19.75 -0.16
N LYS A 23 -3.41 -19.32 0.72
CA LYS A 23 -3.68 -19.14 2.15
C LYS A 23 -4.79 -18.14 2.40
N MET A 24 -4.80 -17.01 1.68
CA MET A 24 -5.89 -16.02 1.76
C MET A 24 -7.22 -16.64 1.36
N ALA A 25 -7.28 -17.38 0.25
CA ALA A 25 -8.51 -18.02 -0.21
C ALA A 25 -9.06 -19.06 0.78
N ILE A 26 -8.18 -19.81 1.45
CA ILE A 26 -8.56 -20.76 2.50
C ILE A 26 -9.08 -20.02 3.75
N LEU A 27 -8.43 -18.92 4.13
CA LEU A 27 -8.78 -18.18 5.34
C LEU A 27 -10.07 -17.35 5.17
N PHE A 28 -10.36 -16.90 3.95
CA PHE A 28 -11.50 -16.04 3.61
C PHE A 28 -12.33 -16.64 2.48
N PRO A 29 -12.98 -17.80 2.73
CA PRO A 29 -13.76 -18.49 1.71
C PRO A 29 -14.88 -17.59 1.19
N HIS A 30 -15.02 -17.53 -0.14
CA HIS A 30 -16.00 -16.68 -0.86
C HIS A 30 -15.86 -15.16 -0.65
N LYS A 31 -14.86 -14.72 0.10
CA LYS A 31 -14.59 -13.30 0.43
C LYS A 31 -13.32 -12.76 -0.23
N TYR A 32 -12.44 -13.65 -0.69
CA TYR A 32 -11.22 -13.31 -1.42
C TYR A 32 -11.34 -13.80 -2.87
N ASP A 33 -11.28 -12.87 -3.82
CA ASP A 33 -11.43 -13.16 -5.25
C ASP A 33 -10.09 -13.59 -5.87
N LEU A 34 -10.00 -14.88 -6.17
CA LEU A 34 -8.83 -15.52 -6.79
C LEU A 34 -8.46 -14.96 -8.18
N ASN A 35 -9.40 -14.30 -8.87
CA ASN A 35 -9.19 -13.78 -10.21
C ASN A 35 -9.08 -12.25 -10.23
N LEU A 36 -9.01 -11.62 -9.05
CA LEU A 36 -8.99 -10.18 -8.94
C LEU A 36 -7.70 -9.62 -9.54
N SER A 37 -7.83 -8.78 -10.56
CA SER A 37 -6.67 -8.11 -11.15
C SER A 37 -6.19 -6.97 -10.24
N PRO A 38 -4.91 -6.91 -9.87
CA PRO A 38 -4.34 -5.87 -9.01
C PRO A 38 -4.46 -4.45 -9.55
N PHE A 39 -4.37 -4.29 -10.86
CA PHE A 39 -4.35 -3.00 -11.56
C PHE A 39 -5.43 -2.96 -12.62
N LEU A 40 -5.93 -1.75 -12.90
CA LEU A 40 -6.90 -1.55 -13.98
C LEU A 40 -6.23 -1.67 -15.34
N LYS A 41 -6.91 -2.37 -16.25
CA LYS A 41 -6.56 -2.52 -17.66
C LYS A 41 -7.46 -1.62 -18.49
N ARG A 42 -7.11 -1.36 -19.76
CA ARG A 42 -7.96 -0.57 -20.68
C ARG A 42 -9.39 -1.09 -20.76
N ASN A 43 -9.56 -2.41 -20.79
CA ASN A 43 -10.88 -3.06 -20.85
C ASN A 43 -11.62 -3.09 -19.50
N SER A 44 -10.98 -2.69 -18.40
CA SER A 44 -11.64 -2.66 -17.08
C SER A 44 -12.80 -1.66 -17.01
N GLY A 45 -12.84 -0.68 -17.92
CA GLY A 45 -13.99 0.23 -18.07
C GLY A 45 -15.24 -0.44 -18.67
N LEU A 46 -15.13 -1.65 -19.24
CA LEU A 46 -16.23 -2.35 -19.91
C LEU A 46 -17.11 -3.16 -18.96
N THR A 47 -16.65 -3.43 -17.73
CA THR A 47 -17.33 -4.38 -16.83
C THR A 47 -18.43 -3.78 -15.97
N GLY A 48 -18.69 -2.46 -16.04
CA GLY A 48 -19.74 -1.76 -15.29
C GLY A 48 -19.53 -1.69 -13.77
N ASN A 49 -18.94 -2.73 -13.17
CA ASN A 49 -18.71 -2.89 -11.73
C ASN A 49 -17.78 -1.83 -11.15
N VAL A 50 -16.72 -1.44 -11.88
CA VAL A 50 -15.80 -0.36 -11.46
C VAL A 50 -16.55 0.96 -11.25
N PHE A 51 -17.66 1.22 -11.93
CA PHE A 51 -18.43 2.47 -11.81
C PHE A 51 -19.64 2.38 -10.87
N LYS A 52 -19.80 1.26 -10.15
CA LYS A 52 -20.92 1.05 -9.21
C LYS A 52 -20.80 1.94 -7.97
N TYR A 53 -19.59 2.11 -7.44
CA TYR A 53 -19.32 2.85 -6.20
C TYR A 53 -18.50 4.11 -6.47
N HIS A 54 -18.59 5.09 -5.56
CA HIS A 54 -17.73 6.27 -5.58
C HIS A 54 -16.30 5.93 -5.13
N PRO A 55 -15.30 6.77 -5.46
CA PRO A 55 -13.95 6.63 -4.92
C PRO A 55 -13.97 6.54 -3.38
N PRO A 56 -13.12 5.72 -2.75
CA PRO A 56 -12.09 4.85 -3.34
C PRO A 56 -12.57 3.44 -3.77
N PHE A 57 -13.85 3.10 -3.56
CA PHE A 57 -14.39 1.75 -3.81
C PHE A 57 -14.80 1.50 -5.27
N GLY A 58 -14.81 2.55 -6.08
CA GLY A 58 -15.12 2.52 -7.51
C GLY A 58 -14.96 3.94 -8.08
N PHE A 59 -15.30 4.15 -9.34
CA PHE A 59 -15.10 5.42 -10.05
C PHE A 59 -16.41 6.04 -10.53
N LYS A 60 -17.52 5.80 -9.82
CA LYS A 60 -18.84 6.36 -10.15
C LYS A 60 -18.77 7.88 -10.37
N LYS A 61 -19.33 8.33 -11.50
CA LYS A 61 -19.31 9.72 -12.02
C LYS A 61 -17.96 10.19 -12.61
N HIS A 62 -16.96 9.32 -12.72
CA HIS A 62 -15.65 9.65 -13.30
C HIS A 62 -15.32 8.84 -14.56
N ASN A 63 -16.33 8.26 -15.21
CA ASN A 63 -16.16 7.35 -16.35
C ASN A 63 -15.37 7.98 -17.51
N LEU A 64 -15.73 9.20 -17.91
CA LEU A 64 -15.07 9.90 -19.03
C LEU A 64 -13.60 10.18 -18.72
N THR A 65 -13.32 10.81 -17.57
CA THR A 65 -11.96 11.14 -17.14
C THR A 65 -11.11 9.87 -16.94
N PHE A 66 -11.69 8.79 -16.41
CA PHE A 66 -11.01 7.50 -16.31
C PHE A 66 -10.68 6.91 -17.68
N SER A 67 -11.64 6.90 -18.62
CA SER A 67 -11.43 6.38 -19.98
C SER A 67 -10.33 7.13 -20.73
N GLU A 68 -10.27 8.45 -20.58
CA GLU A 68 -9.16 9.25 -21.12
C GLU A 68 -7.83 8.87 -20.47
N LEU A 69 -7.80 8.81 -19.14
CA LEU A 69 -6.59 8.53 -18.37
C LEU A 69 -6.02 7.13 -18.63
N ILE A 70 -6.87 6.10 -18.63
CA ILE A 70 -6.42 4.72 -18.90
C ILE A 70 -5.94 4.55 -20.34
N GLY A 71 -6.45 5.37 -21.27
CA GLY A 71 -5.97 5.43 -22.65
C GLY A 71 -4.53 5.94 -22.77
N LEU A 72 -4.09 6.80 -21.84
CA LEU A 72 -2.73 7.34 -21.80
C LEU A 72 -1.70 6.36 -21.21
N LEU A 73 -2.14 5.32 -20.50
CA LEU A 73 -1.24 4.36 -19.85
C LEU A 73 -0.87 3.22 -20.83
N PRO A 74 0.42 3.06 -21.20
CA PRO A 74 0.84 2.05 -22.16
C PRO A 74 1.00 0.67 -21.53
N LYS A 75 1.23 0.58 -20.22
CA LYS A 75 1.42 -0.67 -19.47
C LYS A 75 0.51 -0.72 -18.24
N VAL A 76 0.03 -1.92 -17.92
CA VAL A 76 -0.99 -2.14 -16.86
C VAL A 76 -0.67 -3.34 -15.95
N SER A 77 0.52 -3.92 -16.04
CA SER A 77 1.01 -5.08 -15.27
C SER A 77 2.32 -4.76 -14.55
N LEU A 78 2.93 -5.71 -13.83
CA LEU A 78 4.31 -5.52 -13.38
C LEU A 78 5.28 -5.45 -14.58
N SER A 79 6.55 -5.17 -14.29
CA SER A 79 7.60 -5.29 -15.33
C SER A 79 7.67 -6.72 -15.84
N GLU A 80 7.99 -6.91 -17.12
CA GLU A 80 8.04 -8.25 -17.71
C GLU A 80 9.06 -9.16 -17.02
N GLU A 81 10.13 -8.60 -16.47
CA GLU A 81 11.11 -9.33 -15.68
C GLU A 81 10.47 -9.93 -14.41
N LEU A 82 9.66 -9.15 -13.70
CA LEU A 82 8.94 -9.62 -12.52
C LEU A 82 7.84 -10.62 -12.89
N GLU A 83 7.11 -10.39 -13.97
CA GLU A 83 6.07 -11.32 -14.44
C GLU A 83 6.65 -12.70 -14.81
N ARG A 84 7.88 -12.74 -15.35
CA ARG A 84 8.58 -14.00 -15.68
C ARG A 84 9.21 -14.69 -14.47
N LYS A 85 9.28 -14.06 -13.30
CA LYS A 85 9.84 -14.73 -12.12
C LYS A 85 8.94 -15.87 -11.68
N PRO A 86 9.48 -17.10 -11.55
CA PRO A 86 8.69 -18.27 -11.16
C PRO A 86 8.14 -18.13 -9.75
N CYS A 87 8.86 -17.44 -8.87
CA CYS A 87 8.40 -17.11 -7.52
C CYS A 87 8.81 -15.68 -7.17
N LYS A 88 7.86 -14.91 -6.62
CA LYS A 88 8.01 -13.51 -6.22
C LYS A 88 7.86 -13.39 -4.71
N ARG A 89 8.93 -12.97 -4.03
CA ARG A 89 8.89 -12.54 -2.63
C ARG A 89 8.69 -11.05 -2.56
N CYS A 90 7.68 -10.64 -1.81
CA CYS A 90 7.31 -9.25 -1.65
C CYS A 90 7.47 -8.82 -0.21
N VAL A 91 7.97 -7.60 0.00
CA VAL A 91 7.93 -6.94 1.31
C VAL A 91 7.19 -5.63 1.20
N ILE A 92 6.24 -5.43 2.11
CA ILE A 92 5.57 -4.14 2.29
C ILE A 92 6.25 -3.41 3.43
N LEU A 93 6.71 -2.20 3.14
CA LEU A 93 7.31 -1.29 4.10
C LEU A 93 6.27 -0.29 4.57
N GLY A 94 5.80 -0.51 5.80
CA GLY A 94 5.06 0.47 6.56
C GLY A 94 5.94 1.66 6.94
N SER A 95 5.33 2.66 7.59
CA SER A 95 6.04 3.85 8.05
C SER A 95 6.42 3.80 9.53
N GLY A 96 6.13 2.70 10.24
CA GLY A 96 6.23 2.62 11.70
C GLY A 96 7.61 2.97 12.25
N GLY A 97 7.63 3.70 13.37
CA GLY A 97 8.84 4.09 14.09
C GLY A 97 9.74 2.93 14.52
N ILE A 98 9.17 1.73 14.65
CA ILE A 98 9.87 0.49 14.98
C ILE A 98 11.03 0.18 14.02
N LEU A 99 11.01 0.69 12.78
CA LEU A 99 12.08 0.44 11.80
C LEU A 99 13.41 1.07 12.20
N ARG A 100 13.39 2.14 13.00
CA ARG A 100 14.59 2.94 13.31
C ARG A 100 15.58 2.12 14.14
N GLY A 101 16.82 2.04 13.64
CA GLY A 101 17.92 1.30 14.26
C GLY A 101 17.87 -0.21 14.05
N LEU A 102 16.89 -0.77 13.33
CA LEU A 102 16.84 -2.22 13.09
C LEU A 102 17.87 -2.69 12.05
N GLY A 103 18.44 -1.79 11.24
CA GLY A 103 19.41 -2.14 10.22
C GLY A 103 18.92 -3.17 9.20
N LEU A 104 17.61 -3.21 8.93
CA LEU A 104 17.00 -4.20 8.02
C LEU A 104 17.24 -3.87 6.54
N GLY A 105 17.78 -2.70 6.20
CA GLY A 105 17.90 -2.21 4.84
C GLY A 105 18.54 -3.18 3.84
N PRO A 106 19.71 -3.79 4.16
CA PRO A 106 20.32 -4.78 3.28
C PRO A 106 19.41 -5.98 2.96
N TYR A 107 18.65 -6.46 3.94
CA TYR A 107 17.72 -7.59 3.79
C TYR A 107 16.46 -7.19 3.01
N LEU A 108 15.94 -5.99 3.23
CA LEU A 108 14.77 -5.50 2.50
C LEU A 108 15.06 -5.36 0.99
N ASN A 109 16.29 -4.99 0.64
CA ASN A 109 16.72 -4.85 -0.75
C ASN A 109 16.77 -6.17 -1.53
N THR A 110 16.83 -7.34 -0.86
CA THR A 110 16.89 -8.64 -1.53
C THR A 110 15.53 -9.17 -1.98
N PHE A 111 14.43 -8.60 -1.49
CA PHE A 111 13.08 -8.97 -1.95
C PHE A 111 12.91 -8.63 -3.44
N ASP A 112 12.15 -9.46 -4.17
CA ASP A 112 11.88 -9.22 -5.59
C ASP A 112 11.10 -7.91 -5.78
N VAL A 113 10.06 -7.72 -4.95
CA VAL A 113 9.22 -6.53 -4.94
C VAL A 113 9.26 -5.87 -3.57
N VAL A 114 9.69 -4.61 -3.54
CA VAL A 114 9.62 -3.76 -2.35
C VAL A 114 8.49 -2.74 -2.56
N ILE A 115 7.42 -2.86 -1.78
CA ILE A 115 6.26 -1.98 -1.82
C ILE A 115 6.40 -0.93 -0.72
N ARG A 116 6.50 0.34 -1.11
CA ARG A 116 6.48 1.49 -0.19
C ARG A 116 5.20 2.28 -0.34
N LEU A 117 4.81 2.95 0.74
CA LEU A 117 3.55 3.65 0.84
C LEU A 117 3.78 5.14 1.05
N ASN A 118 2.85 5.95 0.54
CA ASN A 118 2.82 7.38 0.78
C ASN A 118 4.19 8.05 0.50
N SER A 119 4.54 9.03 1.33
CA SER A 119 5.71 9.90 1.21
C SER A 119 6.85 9.46 2.12
N ALA A 120 6.88 8.20 2.55
CA ALA A 120 7.85 7.71 3.52
C ALA A 120 9.27 7.83 2.91
N PRO A 121 10.17 8.64 3.49
CA PRO A 121 11.46 8.96 2.89
C PRO A 121 12.43 7.78 2.95
N ILE A 122 13.30 7.71 1.95
CA ILE A 122 14.36 6.71 1.86
C ILE A 122 15.70 7.34 2.26
N HIS A 123 15.94 8.57 1.78
CA HIS A 123 17.18 9.28 2.03
C HIS A 123 17.34 9.55 3.54
N GLY A 124 18.54 9.27 4.07
CA GLY A 124 18.84 9.36 5.50
C GLY A 124 18.42 8.13 6.35
N PHE A 125 17.67 7.17 5.79
CA PHE A 125 17.16 6.01 6.52
C PHE A 125 17.53 4.66 5.87
N THR A 126 18.36 4.68 4.81
CA THR A 126 18.68 3.51 3.98
C THR A 126 19.24 2.31 4.75
N GLN A 127 19.97 2.55 5.85
CA GLN A 127 20.46 1.49 6.72
C GLN A 127 19.31 0.65 7.31
N ASP A 128 18.20 1.29 7.66
CA ASP A 128 17.05 0.65 8.30
C ASP A 128 16.00 0.19 7.30
N VAL A 129 15.72 1.01 6.27
CA VAL A 129 14.59 0.79 5.37
C VAL A 129 14.99 0.37 3.96
N GLY A 130 16.29 0.29 3.65
CA GLY A 130 16.81 -0.04 2.33
C GLY A 130 16.67 1.12 1.34
N ASN A 131 17.13 0.91 0.11
CA ASN A 131 17.07 1.91 -0.97
C ASN A 131 16.32 1.43 -2.22
N LYS A 132 15.96 0.14 -2.29
CA LYS A 132 15.13 -0.41 -3.37
C LYS A 132 13.67 -0.02 -3.19
N THR A 133 13.02 0.39 -4.28
CA THR A 133 11.56 0.51 -4.36
C THR A 133 11.07 -0.03 -5.70
N THR A 134 10.32 -1.12 -5.66
CA THR A 134 9.73 -1.70 -6.88
C THR A 134 8.36 -1.10 -7.16
N ILE A 135 7.57 -0.87 -6.10
CA ILE A 135 6.25 -0.26 -6.18
C ILE A 135 6.17 0.83 -5.12
N ARG A 136 5.72 2.02 -5.53
CA ARG A 136 5.26 3.06 -4.62
C ARG A 136 3.77 3.25 -4.81
N MET A 137 3.01 2.82 -3.81
CA MET A 137 1.56 2.99 -3.78
C MET A 137 1.25 4.31 -3.07
N SER A 138 0.57 5.23 -3.76
CA SER A 138 0.30 6.57 -3.21
C SER A 138 -0.87 7.27 -3.91
N TYR A 139 -1.20 8.44 -3.39
CA TYR A 139 -2.22 9.38 -3.87
C TYR A 139 -1.63 10.80 -3.82
N PRO A 140 -2.27 11.83 -4.41
CA PRO A 140 -1.62 13.13 -4.61
C PRO A 140 -0.99 13.75 -3.33
N GLU A 141 -1.74 13.82 -2.23
CA GLU A 141 -1.26 14.41 -0.98
C GLU A 141 -0.27 13.54 -0.20
N GLY A 142 -0.25 12.24 -0.50
CA GLY A 142 0.68 11.27 0.06
C GLY A 142 1.93 11.05 -0.81
N THR A 143 2.10 11.74 -1.94
CA THR A 143 3.23 11.47 -2.85
C THR A 143 4.51 12.16 -2.36
N PRO A 144 5.69 11.50 -2.43
CA PRO A 144 6.96 12.13 -2.05
C PRO A 144 7.20 13.46 -2.79
N LYS A 145 7.91 14.37 -2.13
CA LYS A 145 8.28 15.67 -2.71
C LYS A 145 9.75 15.75 -3.12
N SER A 146 10.58 14.92 -2.51
CA SER A 146 12.02 14.86 -2.79
C SER A 146 12.30 13.88 -3.92
N LEU A 147 13.13 14.30 -4.88
CA LEU A 147 13.58 13.44 -5.97
C LEU A 147 14.42 12.25 -5.47
N HIS A 148 15.05 12.37 -4.31
CA HIS A 148 15.85 11.30 -3.69
C HIS A 148 15.01 10.11 -3.19
N ASP A 149 13.70 10.27 -3.08
CA ASP A 149 12.78 9.22 -2.63
C ASP A 149 12.15 8.44 -3.80
N TYR A 150 12.63 8.66 -5.04
CA TYR A 150 12.20 7.93 -6.22
C TYR A 150 13.29 6.96 -6.66
N ASP A 151 12.91 5.68 -6.80
CA ASP A 151 13.73 4.68 -7.47
C ASP A 151 13.45 4.76 -8.98
N PRO A 152 14.48 4.83 -9.84
CA PRO A 152 14.31 5.05 -11.28
C PRO A 152 13.51 3.95 -11.98
N HIS A 153 13.45 2.75 -11.41
CA HIS A 153 12.75 1.60 -11.98
C HIS A 153 11.43 1.29 -11.28
N MET A 154 10.99 2.12 -10.34
CA MET A 154 9.75 1.87 -9.61
C MET A 154 8.51 2.00 -10.48
N LEU A 155 7.46 1.29 -10.10
CA LEU A 155 6.10 1.56 -10.55
C LEU A 155 5.41 2.51 -9.55
N PHE A 156 4.76 3.54 -10.07
CA PHE A 156 3.86 4.39 -9.28
C PHE A 156 2.44 3.83 -9.38
N VAL A 157 1.94 3.24 -8.30
CA VAL A 157 0.58 2.72 -8.22
C VAL A 157 -0.30 3.80 -7.59
N ALA A 158 -1.07 4.48 -8.43
CA ALA A 158 -1.98 5.54 -8.03
C ALA A 158 -3.25 4.97 -7.39
N VAL A 159 -3.61 5.53 -6.23
CA VAL A 159 -4.87 5.28 -5.54
C VAL A 159 -5.75 6.50 -5.65
N MET A 160 -6.97 6.31 -6.17
CA MET A 160 -7.93 7.39 -6.39
C MET A 160 -8.91 7.43 -5.21
N TYR A 161 -8.78 8.43 -4.34
CA TYR A 161 -9.67 8.65 -3.20
C TYR A 161 -10.78 9.65 -3.51
N LYS A 162 -10.57 10.57 -4.46
CA LYS A 162 -11.52 11.63 -4.84
C LYS A 162 -11.37 12.06 -6.29
N GLY A 163 -12.35 12.80 -6.80
CA GLY A 163 -12.42 13.19 -8.22
C GLY A 163 -11.20 13.94 -8.74
N VAL A 164 -10.64 14.87 -7.95
CA VAL A 164 -9.46 15.66 -8.35
C VAL A 164 -8.18 14.83 -8.45
N ASP A 165 -8.14 13.61 -7.90
CA ASP A 165 -6.99 12.71 -8.03
C ASP A 165 -6.83 12.23 -9.48
N PHE A 166 -7.93 12.10 -10.24
CA PHE A 166 -7.90 11.77 -11.66
C PHE A 166 -7.27 12.88 -12.48
N SER A 167 -7.67 14.14 -12.23
CA SER A 167 -7.10 15.31 -12.88
C SER A 167 -5.60 15.42 -12.59
N TRP A 168 -5.21 15.22 -11.33
CA TRP A 168 -3.81 15.23 -10.93
C TRP A 168 -3.01 14.14 -11.64
N LEU A 169 -3.49 12.89 -11.65
CA LEU A 169 -2.76 11.80 -12.30
C LEU A 169 -2.63 12.03 -13.82
N LYS A 170 -3.70 12.53 -14.46
CA LYS A 170 -3.67 12.91 -15.87
C LYS A 170 -2.60 13.98 -16.14
N ALA A 171 -2.53 15.02 -15.30
CA ALA A 171 -1.51 16.05 -15.41
C ALA A 171 -0.09 15.48 -15.23
N MET A 172 0.14 14.59 -14.27
CA MET A 172 1.45 13.96 -14.05
C MET A 172 1.88 13.09 -15.23
N VAL A 173 0.97 12.29 -15.79
CA VAL A 173 1.23 11.42 -16.95
C VAL A 173 1.54 12.27 -18.20
N LYS A 174 0.80 13.36 -18.42
CA LYS A 174 1.01 14.26 -19.56
C LYS A 174 2.16 15.28 -19.35
N LYS A 175 2.78 15.28 -18.16
CA LYS A 175 3.77 16.29 -17.73
C LYS A 175 3.24 17.72 -17.81
N GLU A 176 1.95 17.90 -17.55
CA GLU A 176 1.20 19.17 -17.55
C GLU A 176 0.99 19.69 -16.12
N GLU A 177 0.52 20.93 -16.00
CA GLU A 177 0.09 21.47 -14.71
C GLU A 177 -1.31 21.00 -14.34
N VAL A 178 -1.55 20.85 -13.03
CA VAL A 178 -2.88 20.57 -12.50
C VAL A 178 -3.76 21.82 -12.68
N PRO A 179 -5.00 21.69 -13.17
CA PRO A 179 -5.91 22.82 -13.28
C PRO A 179 -6.02 23.60 -11.96
N PHE A 180 -6.00 24.93 -12.04
CA PHE A 180 -6.01 25.78 -10.84
C PHE A 180 -7.18 25.46 -9.90
N PHE A 181 -8.39 25.31 -10.43
CA PHE A 181 -9.57 24.98 -9.62
C PHE A 181 -9.46 23.62 -8.93
N ASP A 182 -8.87 22.61 -9.58
CA ASP A 182 -8.66 21.30 -8.97
C ASP A 182 -7.62 21.36 -7.85
N SER A 183 -6.61 22.22 -7.99
CA SER A 183 -5.56 22.39 -6.98
C SER A 183 -6.06 22.89 -5.63
N LEU A 184 -7.23 23.55 -5.59
CA LEU A 184 -7.86 24.07 -4.38
C LEU A 184 -8.53 22.98 -3.52
N TRP A 185 -8.73 21.77 -4.06
CA TRP A 185 -9.41 20.67 -3.37
C TRP A 185 -8.46 19.67 -2.69
N PHE A 186 -7.15 19.92 -2.75
CA PHE A 186 -6.18 19.15 -1.98
C PHE A 186 -5.97 19.81 -0.62
N TRP A 187 -6.09 19.01 0.45
CA TRP A 187 -5.91 19.50 1.82
C TRP A 187 -4.44 19.81 2.16
N LYS A 188 -3.51 19.45 1.27
CA LYS A 188 -2.07 19.72 1.36
C LYS A 188 -1.50 19.92 -0.05
N ALA A 189 -0.42 20.70 -0.15
CA ALA A 189 0.30 20.87 -1.40
C ALA A 189 0.80 19.52 -1.96
N VAL A 190 0.40 19.23 -3.20
CA VAL A 190 0.75 18.03 -3.98
C VAL A 190 1.92 18.31 -4.94
N PRO A 191 2.67 17.28 -5.37
CA PRO A 191 3.68 17.45 -6.41
C PRO A 191 3.09 17.98 -7.71
N ARG A 192 3.81 18.89 -8.37
CA ARG A 192 3.44 19.43 -9.70
C ARG A 192 4.08 18.69 -10.86
N LYS A 193 5.14 17.93 -10.59
CA LYS A 193 5.87 17.08 -11.56
C LYS A 193 6.40 15.86 -10.82
N LEU A 194 6.48 14.75 -11.53
CA LEU A 194 7.07 13.50 -11.03
C LEU A 194 8.19 13.03 -11.96
N PRO A 195 9.32 12.53 -11.42
CA PRO A 195 10.39 11.91 -12.20
C PRO A 195 10.00 10.48 -12.61
N ILE A 196 8.81 10.33 -13.22
CA ILE A 196 8.18 9.05 -13.52
C ILE A 196 7.63 9.11 -14.95
N GLU A 197 7.96 8.11 -15.77
CA GLU A 197 7.48 8.02 -17.14
C GLU A 197 6.09 7.36 -17.25
N PRO A 198 5.30 7.64 -18.30
CA PRO A 198 3.96 7.06 -18.50
C PRO A 198 3.90 5.54 -18.31
N GLU A 199 4.93 4.80 -18.73
CA GLU A 199 5.05 3.34 -18.62
C GLU A 199 5.17 2.83 -17.18
N GLN A 200 5.53 3.69 -16.24
CA GLN A 200 5.71 3.36 -14.82
C GLN A 200 4.43 3.58 -14.00
N PHE A 201 3.42 4.24 -14.56
CA PHE A 201 2.15 4.48 -13.86
C PHE A 201 1.21 3.28 -13.93
N ARG A 202 0.60 2.94 -12.80
CA ARG A 202 -0.53 2.00 -12.70
C ARG A 202 -1.65 2.65 -11.90
N ILE A 203 -2.88 2.29 -12.21
CA ILE A 203 -4.04 2.63 -11.37
C ILE A 203 -4.41 1.38 -10.59
N LEU A 204 -4.44 1.49 -9.26
CA LEU A 204 -4.93 0.41 -8.41
C LEU A 204 -6.36 0.06 -8.83
N ASN A 205 -6.66 -1.25 -8.91
CA ASN A 205 -8.05 -1.67 -9.02
C ASN A 205 -8.81 -1.33 -7.73
N PRO A 206 -9.82 -0.44 -7.74
CA PRO A 206 -10.56 -0.05 -6.53
C PRO A 206 -11.25 -1.23 -5.83
N GLU A 207 -11.46 -2.33 -6.56
CA GLU A 207 -11.97 -3.58 -6.01
C GLU A 207 -11.03 -4.19 -4.95
N ILE A 208 -9.70 -3.94 -5.02
CA ILE A 208 -8.76 -4.32 -3.95
C ILE A 208 -9.13 -3.60 -2.64
N ILE A 209 -9.46 -2.30 -2.71
CA ILE A 209 -9.87 -1.52 -1.54
C ILE A 209 -11.23 -2.00 -1.03
N ARG A 210 -12.17 -2.29 -1.95
CA ARG A 210 -13.50 -2.79 -1.62
C ARG A 210 -13.45 -4.15 -0.93
N GLU A 211 -12.72 -5.12 -1.51
CA GLU A 211 -12.49 -6.45 -0.94
C GLU A 211 -11.86 -6.32 0.45
N THR A 212 -10.78 -5.53 0.56
CA THR A 212 -10.11 -5.28 1.84
C THR A 212 -11.09 -4.75 2.89
N ALA A 213 -11.88 -3.74 2.54
CA ALA A 213 -12.77 -3.07 3.48
C ALA A 213 -13.97 -3.94 3.89
N ILE A 214 -14.72 -4.42 2.90
CA ILE A 214 -16.06 -4.99 3.11
C ILE A 214 -15.97 -6.50 3.34
N ASP A 215 -15.17 -7.19 2.54
CA ASP A 215 -15.18 -8.65 2.52
C ASP A 215 -14.22 -9.21 3.59
N LEU A 216 -13.02 -8.64 3.69
CA LEU A 216 -11.96 -9.09 4.61
C LEU A 216 -12.06 -8.45 6.00
N LEU A 217 -12.09 -7.11 6.08
CA LEU A 217 -12.19 -6.38 7.36
C LEU A 217 -13.62 -6.30 7.89
N GLN A 218 -14.64 -6.60 7.06
CA GLN A 218 -16.06 -6.54 7.44
C GLN A 218 -16.49 -5.16 7.96
N LEU A 219 -15.91 -4.10 7.37
CA LEU A 219 -16.31 -2.73 7.63
C LEU A 219 -17.69 -2.46 7.00
N PRO A 220 -18.48 -1.53 7.57
CA PRO A 220 -19.78 -1.21 7.03
C PRO A 220 -19.68 -0.64 5.61
N GLU A 221 -20.62 -1.04 4.75
CA GLU A 221 -20.71 -0.48 3.40
C GLU A 221 -20.77 1.05 3.41
N PRO A 222 -20.18 1.72 2.40
CA PRO A 222 -20.27 3.16 2.25
C PRO A 222 -21.72 3.63 2.16
N ARG A 223 -22.17 4.35 3.19
CA ARG A 223 -23.47 5.01 3.21
C ARG A 223 -23.26 6.52 3.24
N TRP A 224 -24.06 7.25 2.48
CA TRP A 224 -24.05 8.70 2.58
C TRP A 224 -24.59 9.10 3.96
N LYS A 225 -23.76 9.75 4.79
CA LYS A 225 -24.16 10.35 6.06
C LYS A 225 -23.76 11.81 6.07
N LEU A 226 -24.73 12.67 6.41
CA LEU A 226 -24.60 14.13 6.36
C LEU A 226 -23.57 14.70 7.37
N TRP A 227 -23.26 13.97 8.45
CA TRP A 227 -22.50 14.50 9.60
C TRP A 227 -21.41 13.56 10.16
N ARG A 228 -21.16 12.40 9.56
CA ARG A 228 -20.14 11.45 10.03
C ARG A 228 -19.36 10.85 8.87
N TRP A 229 -18.04 10.84 9.01
CA TRP A 229 -17.15 10.02 8.20
C TRP A 229 -17.37 8.56 8.58
N ASP A 230 -17.73 7.71 7.63
CA ASP A 230 -17.74 6.27 7.86
C ASP A 230 -16.27 5.82 7.97
N GLN A 231 -15.89 5.19 9.08
CA GLN A 231 -14.58 4.56 9.29
C GLN A 231 -14.44 3.27 8.47
N ASN A 232 -14.78 3.35 7.19
CA ASN A 232 -14.91 2.19 6.31
C ASN A 232 -13.84 2.12 5.23
N ILE A 233 -13.00 3.15 5.10
CA ILE A 233 -11.86 3.12 4.19
C ILE A 233 -10.70 2.49 4.96
N PRO A 234 -10.08 1.40 4.46
CA PRO A 234 -8.88 0.83 5.08
C PRO A 234 -7.68 1.74 4.87
N THR A 235 -6.69 1.65 5.76
CA THR A 235 -5.41 2.32 5.52
C THR A 235 -4.75 1.78 4.26
N LEU A 236 -3.96 2.64 3.61
CA LEU A 236 -3.17 2.24 2.46
C LEU A 236 -2.21 1.07 2.78
N GLY A 237 -1.79 0.96 4.04
CA GLY A 237 -1.00 -0.16 4.55
C GLY A 237 -1.69 -1.50 4.39
N VAL A 238 -2.91 -1.63 4.90
CA VAL A 238 -3.66 -2.89 4.80
C VAL A 238 -4.05 -3.21 3.36
N SER A 239 -4.48 -2.20 2.58
CA SER A 239 -4.75 -2.39 1.15
C SER A 239 -3.51 -2.85 0.38
N ALA A 240 -2.31 -2.37 0.72
CA ALA A 240 -1.07 -2.82 0.11
C ALA A 240 -0.71 -4.26 0.51
N VAL A 241 -1.04 -4.69 1.73
CA VAL A 241 -0.87 -6.10 2.16
C VAL A 241 -1.75 -7.00 1.29
N VAL A 242 -3.03 -6.69 1.13
CA VAL A 242 -3.96 -7.46 0.29
C VAL A 242 -3.55 -7.42 -1.19
N LEU A 243 -3.13 -6.25 -1.69
CA LEU A 243 -2.56 -6.13 -3.03
C LEU A 243 -1.38 -7.09 -3.24
N ALA A 244 -0.48 -7.20 -2.26
CA ALA A 244 0.67 -8.07 -2.35
C ALA A 244 0.30 -9.56 -2.36
N THR A 245 -0.76 -9.98 -1.68
CA THR A 245 -1.22 -11.39 -1.75
C THR A 245 -1.81 -11.75 -3.11
N HIS A 246 -2.26 -10.76 -3.89
CA HIS A 246 -2.65 -10.93 -5.30
C HIS A 246 -1.47 -10.90 -6.28
N LEU A 247 -0.35 -10.25 -5.91
CA LEU A 247 0.82 -10.10 -6.77
C LEU A 247 1.91 -11.16 -6.55
N CYS A 248 1.97 -11.75 -5.35
CA CYS A 248 3.19 -12.40 -4.86
C CYS A 248 2.92 -13.76 -4.24
N ASP A 249 3.95 -14.61 -4.29
CA ASP A 249 3.91 -15.96 -3.77
C ASP A 249 4.14 -15.96 -2.25
N GLU A 250 5.11 -15.17 -1.78
CA GLU A 250 5.43 -14.98 -0.37
C GLU A 250 5.35 -13.49 -0.02
N VAL A 251 4.73 -13.18 1.12
CA VAL A 251 4.51 -11.79 1.55
C VAL A 251 5.12 -11.56 2.94
N SER A 252 5.92 -10.52 3.04
CA SER A 252 6.53 -10.06 4.29
C SER A 252 6.16 -8.61 4.59
N LEU A 253 6.19 -8.25 5.87
CA LEU A 253 5.88 -6.92 6.38
C LEU A 253 7.08 -6.40 7.18
N ALA A 254 7.33 -5.10 7.11
CA ALA A 254 8.27 -4.42 7.99
C ALA A 254 7.75 -3.01 8.32
N GLY A 255 7.87 -2.59 9.57
CA GLY A 255 7.38 -1.28 10.01
C GLY A 255 5.85 -1.22 10.16
N PHE A 256 5.23 -2.37 10.40
CA PHE A 256 3.83 -2.50 10.77
C PHE A 256 3.70 -2.78 12.27
N GLY A 257 2.50 -2.52 12.80
CA GLY A 257 2.22 -2.63 14.22
C GLY A 257 2.28 -1.26 14.89
N TYR A 258 1.14 -0.86 15.47
CA TYR A 258 1.02 0.33 16.28
C TYR A 258 0.77 -0.11 17.72
N ASN A 259 1.73 0.16 18.61
CA ASN A 259 1.53 -0.09 20.03
C ASN A 259 0.75 1.07 20.65
N LEU A 260 -0.58 1.03 20.55
CA LEU A 260 -1.45 2.07 21.11
C LEU A 260 -1.36 2.21 22.64
N GLY A 261 -0.74 1.24 23.32
CA GLY A 261 -0.41 1.28 24.74
C GLY A 261 0.82 2.12 25.07
N GLU A 262 1.62 2.55 24.08
CA GLU A 262 2.83 3.35 24.26
C GLU A 262 2.73 4.66 23.46
N PRO A 263 1.89 5.61 23.91
CA PRO A 263 1.53 6.82 23.15
C PRO A 263 2.73 7.73 22.83
N ASP A 264 3.77 7.70 23.64
CA ASP A 264 4.96 8.54 23.48
C ASP A 264 6.01 7.99 22.50
N THR A 265 5.81 6.77 22.00
CA THR A 265 6.72 6.18 21.01
C THR A 265 6.60 6.89 19.66
N PRO A 266 7.68 6.94 18.85
CA PRO A 266 7.60 7.47 17.50
C PRO A 266 6.59 6.71 16.65
N LEU A 267 5.63 7.43 16.07
CA LEU A 267 4.67 6.87 15.13
C LEU A 267 5.37 6.45 13.83
N HIS A 268 6.24 7.32 13.32
CA HIS A 268 6.97 7.10 12.09
C HIS A 268 8.48 7.09 12.29
N TYR A 269 9.22 6.41 11.42
CA TYR A 269 10.69 6.33 11.54
C TYR A 269 11.41 7.62 11.18
N TYR A 270 10.74 8.54 10.48
CA TYR A 270 11.36 9.72 9.84
C TYR A 270 10.97 11.07 10.47
N GLU A 271 10.01 11.09 11.38
CA GLU A 271 9.54 12.32 12.02
C GLU A 271 9.30 12.11 13.52
N ASN A 272 9.14 13.22 14.24
CA ASN A 272 8.95 13.22 15.69
C ASN A 272 7.46 13.19 16.09
N VAL A 273 6.58 12.71 15.20
CA VAL A 273 5.16 12.51 15.52
C VAL A 273 5.03 11.29 16.42
N ARG A 274 4.25 11.43 17.49
CA ARG A 274 4.06 10.38 18.50
C ARG A 274 2.87 9.48 18.17
N MET A 275 2.89 8.26 18.69
CA MET A 275 1.86 7.24 18.50
C MET A 275 0.46 7.73 18.91
N GLU A 276 0.36 8.65 19.88
CA GLU A 276 -0.90 9.27 20.28
C GLU A 276 -1.66 9.92 19.11
N ALA A 277 -0.94 10.47 18.11
CA ALA A 277 -1.56 11.09 16.93
C ALA A 277 -2.43 10.10 16.13
N MET A 278 -2.22 8.79 16.26
CA MET A 278 -3.08 7.77 15.65
C MET A 278 -4.50 7.80 16.21
N LYS A 279 -4.69 8.18 17.48
CA LYS A 279 -6.03 8.27 18.10
C LYS A 279 -6.86 9.41 17.51
N ALA A 280 -6.22 10.41 16.91
CA ALA A 280 -6.89 11.53 16.24
C ALA A 280 -7.32 11.19 14.80
N GLN A 281 -6.90 10.04 14.24
CA GLN A 281 -7.28 9.64 12.89
C GLN A 281 -8.69 9.03 12.90
N THR A 282 -9.67 9.80 12.44
CA THR A 282 -11.09 9.42 12.47
C THR A 282 -11.57 8.66 11.24
N MET A 283 -10.74 8.50 10.22
CA MET A 283 -11.12 7.91 8.92
C MET A 283 -10.96 6.38 8.86
N HIS A 284 -10.14 5.79 9.74
CA HIS A 284 -9.75 4.38 9.69
C HIS A 284 -10.09 3.68 11.01
N ASN A 285 -10.51 2.41 10.93
CA ASN A 285 -10.63 1.57 12.11
C ASN A 285 -9.32 0.81 12.36
N VAL A 286 -8.36 1.52 12.93
CA VAL A 286 -6.99 1.02 13.17
C VAL A 286 -6.97 -0.23 14.04
N GLU A 287 -7.93 -0.38 14.97
CA GLU A 287 -8.01 -1.57 15.82
C GLU A 287 -8.47 -2.81 15.04
N THR A 288 -9.48 -2.68 14.17
CA THR A 288 -9.90 -3.77 13.28
C THR A 288 -8.75 -4.17 12.33
N GLU A 289 -8.06 -3.19 11.76
CA GLU A 289 -6.89 -3.44 10.90
C GLU A 289 -5.75 -4.13 11.65
N ARG A 290 -5.46 -3.71 12.90
CA ARG A 290 -4.45 -4.34 13.75
C ARG A 290 -4.78 -5.80 14.01
N LYS A 291 -6.04 -6.11 14.37
CA LYS A 291 -6.50 -7.50 14.58
C LYS A 291 -6.40 -8.33 13.31
N PHE A 292 -6.75 -7.75 12.17
CA PHE A 292 -6.64 -8.42 10.88
C PHE A 292 -5.18 -8.79 10.55
N LEU A 293 -4.26 -7.83 10.63
CA LEU A 293 -2.83 -8.07 10.40
C LEU A 293 -2.25 -9.10 11.39
N ALA A 294 -2.63 -9.01 12.67
CA ALA A 294 -2.26 -9.99 13.68
C ALA A 294 -2.71 -11.41 13.31
N GLY A 295 -3.95 -11.57 12.84
CA GLY A 295 -4.47 -12.84 12.36
C GLY A 295 -3.72 -13.38 11.13
N LEU A 296 -3.37 -12.52 10.16
CA LEU A 296 -2.59 -12.94 8.99
C LEU A 296 -1.20 -13.44 9.37
N VAL A 297 -0.53 -12.77 10.31
CA VAL A 297 0.78 -13.21 10.82
C VAL A 297 0.67 -14.52 11.59
N GLU A 298 -0.33 -14.64 12.47
CA GLU A 298 -0.55 -15.86 13.28
C GLU A 298 -0.84 -17.08 12.40
N LYS A 299 -1.65 -16.91 11.34
CA LYS A 299 -1.97 -17.98 10.39
C LYS A 299 -0.87 -18.23 9.35
N GLY A 300 0.23 -17.47 9.42
CA GLY A 300 1.39 -17.59 8.54
C GLY A 300 1.11 -17.22 7.09
N VAL A 301 0.12 -16.34 6.84
CA VAL A 301 -0.14 -15.80 5.50
C VAL A 301 0.93 -14.79 5.11
N VAL A 302 1.34 -13.97 6.09
CA VAL A 302 2.37 -12.94 5.93
C VAL A 302 3.39 -13.05 7.06
N THR A 303 4.63 -12.62 6.81
CA THR A 303 5.72 -12.68 7.79
C THR A 303 6.13 -11.28 8.25
N ASP A 304 6.02 -10.98 9.55
CA ASP A 304 6.48 -9.69 10.11
C ASP A 304 7.96 -9.74 10.50
N LEU A 305 8.79 -9.06 9.70
CA LEU A 305 10.25 -8.99 9.88
C LEU A 305 10.66 -8.05 11.02
N SER A 306 9.87 -7.01 11.26
CA SER A 306 10.11 -6.05 12.34
C SER A 306 9.62 -6.53 13.70
N GLY A 307 8.66 -7.46 13.70
CA GLY A 307 8.02 -8.01 14.90
C GLY A 307 7.10 -7.04 15.62
N GLY A 308 6.66 -5.96 14.99
CA GLY A 308 5.80 -4.95 15.59
C GLY A 308 4.33 -5.36 15.75
N ILE A 309 3.85 -6.37 15.02
CA ILE A 309 2.44 -6.80 15.07
C ILE A 309 2.14 -7.61 16.34
N HIS A 310 3.03 -8.54 16.70
CA HIS A 310 2.91 -9.42 17.88
C HIS A 310 4.00 -9.19 18.93
N CYS A 311 4.77 -8.10 18.82
CA CYS A 311 5.90 -7.81 19.71
C CYS A 311 6.92 -8.97 19.79
N LYS A 312 7.21 -9.62 18.66
CA LYS A 312 7.99 -10.87 18.59
C LYS A 312 9.38 -10.77 19.24
N PHE A 313 9.98 -9.59 19.18
CA PHE A 313 11.32 -9.31 19.68
C PHE A 313 11.32 -8.38 20.91
N CYS A 314 10.15 -8.08 21.46
CA CYS A 314 10.05 -7.28 22.66
C CYS A 314 10.56 -8.09 23.85
N LYS A 315 11.41 -7.47 24.67
CA LYS A 315 11.77 -8.08 25.96
C LYS A 315 10.49 -8.19 26.78
N SER A 316 10.25 -9.35 27.42
CA SER A 316 9.22 -9.42 28.45
C SER A 316 9.57 -8.35 29.48
N LYS A 317 8.61 -7.49 29.83
CA LYS A 317 8.76 -6.62 31.01
C LYS A 317 8.90 -7.58 32.20
N SER A 318 10.13 -7.76 32.69
CA SER A 318 10.44 -8.41 33.96
C SER A 318 9.93 -7.54 35.09
#